data_AF-A0A522HQA5-F1
#
_entry.id   AF-A0A522HQA5-F1
#
_cell.length_a   1.000
_cell.length_b   1.000
_cell.length_c   1.000
_cell.angle_alpha   90.00
_cell.angle_beta   90.00
_cell.angle_gamma   90.00
#
_symmetry.space_group_name_H-M   'P 1'
#
loop_
_entity.id
_entity.type
_entity.pdbx_description
1 polymer ?
#
loop_
_entity_poly.entity_id
_entity_poly.type
_entity_poly.pdbx_seq_one_letter_code
_entity_poly.pdbx_strand_id
1 'polypeptide(L)' 'MLEVHHVVPLAEHGDDTLANAAALCPHCHRELHSGKNRKDRRKMLAAHIATLSV' A
#
# COMPACT_ATOMS: atom_id res chain seq x y z
N MET A 1 -15.81 5.00 2.28
CA MET A 1 -14.73 5.47 3.16
C MET A 1 -13.42 4.93 2.63
N LEU A 2 -12.37 5.74 2.56
CA LEU A 2 -11.02 5.31 2.19
C LEU A 2 -10.15 5.23 3.45
N GLU A 3 -9.13 4.39 3.42
CA GLU A 3 -8.19 4.13 4.50
C GLU A 3 -6.77 4.31 3.98
N VAL A 4 -5.92 4.99 4.75
CA VAL A 4 -4.50 5.16 4.40
C VAL A 4 -3.76 3.86 4.70
N HIS A 5 -2.95 3.43 3.74
CA HIS A 5 -2.13 2.23 3.85
C HIS A 5 -0.68 2.54 3.49
N HIS A 6 0.25 2.19 4.37
CA HIS A 6 1.67 2.16 4.03
C HIS A 6 2.02 0.88 3.27
N VAL A 7 2.53 1.01 2.04
CA VAL A 7 2.86 -0.11 1.15
C VAL A 7 3.94 -0.99 1.78
N VAL A 8 5.02 -0.38 2.27
CA VAL A 8 5.94 -0.99 3.23
C VAL A 8 5.45 -0.59 4.64
N PRO A 9 5.05 -1.54 5.51
CA PRO A 9 4.55 -1.24 6.83
C PRO A 9 5.61 -0.54 7.68
N LEU A 10 5.17 0.38 8.54
CA LEU A 10 6.06 1.05 9.49
C LEU A 10 6.78 0.06 10.42
N ALA A 11 6.11 -1.05 10.79
CA ALA A 11 6.72 -2.13 11.58
C ALA A 11 7.84 -2.90 10.83
N GLU A 12 7.89 -2.81 9.50
CA GLU A 12 8.95 -3.35 8.64
C GLU A 12 9.96 -2.26 8.22
N HIS A 13 10.04 -1.15 8.98
CA HIS A 13 10.87 0.02 8.68
C HIS A 13 10.51 0.76 7.37
N GLY A 14 9.23 0.73 6.96
CA GLY A 14 8.74 1.59 5.89
C GLY A 14 8.67 3.06 6.31
N ASP A 15 8.91 3.97 5.36
CA ASP A 15 8.89 5.41 5.61
C ASP A 15 7.45 5.93 5.79
N ASP A 16 7.25 6.88 6.69
CA ASP A 16 5.98 7.59 6.85
C ASP A 16 5.91 8.78 5.86
N THR A 17 5.79 8.47 4.57
CA THR A 17 5.79 9.44 3.48
C THR A 17 4.71 9.14 2.44
N LEU A 18 4.35 10.15 1.63
CA LEU A 18 3.41 9.99 0.52
C LEU A 18 3.89 8.96 -0.52
N ALA A 19 5.21 8.85 -0.74
CA ALA A 19 5.80 7.88 -1.65
C ALA A 19 5.59 6.41 -1.19
N ASN A 20 5.26 6.20 0.09
CA ASN A 20 4.97 4.89 0.66
C ASN A 20 3.50 4.72 1.07
N ALA A 21 2.64 5.72 0.84
CA ALA A 21 1.26 5.70 1.33
C ALA A 21 0.23 5.75 0.18
N ALA A 22 -0.88 5.03 0.33
CA ALA A 22 -2.00 5.07 -0.61
C ALA A 22 -3.35 5.07 0.11
N ALA A 23 -4.33 5.78 -0.44
CA ALA A 23 -5.72 5.72 0.00
C ALA A 23 -6.45 4.56 -0.69
N LEU A 24 -6.96 3.61 0.08
CA LEU A 24 -7.58 2.38 -0.41
C LEU A 24 -9.00 2.21 0.15
N CYS A 25 -9.86 1.49 -0.56
CA CYS A 25 -11.12 1.06 0.04
C CYS A 25 -10.87 -0.03 1.11
N PRO A 26 -11.80 -0.26 2.06
CA PRO A 26 -11.59 -1.19 3.17
C PRO A 26 -11.34 -2.64 2.70
N HIS A 27 -11.93 -3.02 1.57
CA HIS A 27 -11.70 -4.34 0.95
C HIS A 27 -10.25 -4.50 0.47
N CYS A 28 -9.77 -3.56 -0.36
CA CYS A 28 -8.40 -3.60 -0.88
C CYS A 28 -7.36 -3.46 0.24
N HIS A 29 -7.66 -2.63 1.26
CA HIS A 29 -6.78 -2.48 2.42
C HIS A 29 -6.64 -3.81 3.17
N ARG A 30 -7.75 -4.52 3.45
CA ARG A 30 -7.72 -5.84 4.08
C ARG A 30 -7.01 -6.90 3.23
N GLU A 31 -7.19 -6.89 1.91
CA GLU A 31 -6.50 -7.83 1.02
C GLU A 31 -4.96 -7.68 1.05
N LEU A 32 -4.45 -6.46 1.25
CA LEU A 32 -3.01 -6.23 1.41
C LEU A 32 -2.48 -6.71 2.76
N HIS A 33 -3.31 -6.72 3.81
CA HIS A 33 -2.93 -7.28 5.11
C HIS A 33 -3.00 -8.82 5.14
N SER A 34 -4.08 -9.39 4.62
CA SER A 34 -4.42 -10.81 4.88
C SER A 34 -4.83 -11.62 3.65
N GLY A 35 -4.83 -11.03 2.45
CA GLY A 35 -5.20 -11.71 1.21
C GLY A 35 -4.14 -12.70 0.72
N LYS A 36 -4.60 -13.73 0.00
CA LYS A 36 -3.71 -14.74 -0.62
C LYS A 36 -2.69 -14.11 -1.57
N ASN A 37 -3.10 -13.07 -2.30
CA ASN A 37 -2.27 -12.37 -3.30
C ASN A 37 -1.62 -11.09 -2.74
N ARG A 38 -1.46 -10.95 -1.41
CA ARG A 38 -0.97 -9.70 -0.81
C ARG A 38 0.39 -9.25 -1.35
N LYS A 39 1.28 -10.19 -1.67
CA LYS A 39 2.62 -9.90 -2.20
C LYS A 39 2.54 -9.28 -3.60
N ASP A 40 1.70 -9.84 -4.46
CA ASP A 40 1.52 -9.34 -5.83
C ASP A 40 0.79 -7.99 -5.83
N ARG A 41 -0.26 -7.86 -5.01
CA ARG A 41 -0.96 -6.59 -4.82
C ARG A 41 -0.05 -5.50 -4.27
N ARG A 42 0.83 -5.81 -3.30
CA ARG A 42 1.83 -4.87 -2.77
C ARG A 42 2.79 -4.41 -3.88
N LYS A 43 3.29 -5.34 -4.71
CA LYS A 43 4.17 -5.00 -5.84
C LYS A 43 3.47 -4.11 -6.87
N MET A 44 2.22 -4.43 -7.23
CA MET A 44 1.43 -3.62 -8.17
C MET A 44 1.19 -2.22 -7.63
N LEU A 45 0.84 -2.10 -6.35
CA LEU A 45 0.61 -0.81 -5.71
C LEU A 45 1.89 0.02 -5.64
N ALA A 46 3.01 -0.58 -5.23
CA ALA A 46 4.31 0.08 -5.22
C ALA A 46 4.71 0.60 -6.61
N ALA A 47 4.53 -0.23 -7.64
CA ALA A 47 4.81 0.16 -9.02
C ALA A 47 3.92 1.33 -9.47
N HIS A 48 2.63 1.31 -9.11
CA HIS A 48 1.73 2.40 -9.45
C HIS A 48 2.13 3.71 -8.77
N ILE A 49 2.42 3.70 -7.47
CA ILE A 49 2.86 4.91 -6.75
C ILE A 49 4.16 5.46 -7.35
N ALA A 50 5.10 4.59 -7.74
CA ALA A 50 6.35 5.02 -8.39
C ALA A 50 6.16 5.70 -9.76
N THR A 51 5.01 5.52 -10.42
CA THR A 51 4.68 6.26 -11.66
C THR A 51 4.14 7.66 -11.41
N LEU A 52 3.75 7.98 -10.17
CA LEU A 52 3.25 9.30 -9.82
C LEU A 52 4.45 10.22 -9.61
N SER A 53 4.47 11.34 -10.34
CA SER A 53 5.41 12.44 -10.08
C SER A 53 4.96 13.20 -8.83
N VAL A 54 5.27 12.63 -7.66
CA VAL A 54 5.12 13.27 -6.34
C VAL A 54 6.47 13.67 -5.79
#